data_AF-A0A2X3DJK5-F1
#
_entry.id   AF-A0A2X3DJK5-F1
#
_cell.length_a   1.000
_cell.length_b   1.000
_cell.length_c   1.000
_cell.angle_alpha   90.00
_cell.angle_beta   90.00
_cell.angle_gamma   90.00
#
_symmetry.space_group_name_H-M   'P 1'
#
loop_
_entity.id
_entity.type
_entity.pdbx_description
1 polymer ?
#
loop_
_entity_poly.entity_id
_entity_poly.type
_entity_poly.pdbx_seq_one_letter_code
_entity_poly.pdbx_strand_id
1 'polypeptide(L)'
;MRQGDGYRFRGRGIKQLTHRYNYADFQSYYNKHYPNDTKDFLNNEEHRKVLLDNGKIALLSAVWFWNDKKCSADAKNYPEISIFRGKHLYEIANDETNGNVATTRKAGKKEIHTIKSVLAISVSVNGGTNGLDDRTKQHARIKSQNIFKDF
;
A
#
# COMPACT_ATOMS: atom_id res chain seq x y z
N MET A 1 -2.10 13.68 16.45
CA MET A 1 -2.56 12.33 16.81
C MET A 1 -3.39 12.45 18.08
N ARG A 2 -4.59 11.86 18.15
CA ARG A 2 -5.46 11.94 19.34
C ARG A 2 -5.20 10.76 20.27
N GLN A 3 -5.51 10.93 21.56
CA GLN A 3 -5.43 9.83 22.52
C GLN A 3 -6.26 8.63 22.03
N GLY A 4 -5.67 7.43 22.10
CA GLY A 4 -6.31 6.19 21.64
C GLY A 4 -6.20 5.91 20.13
N ASP A 5 -5.70 6.84 19.31
CA ASP A 5 -5.56 6.62 17.86
C ASP A 5 -4.64 5.41 17.54
N GLY A 6 -3.61 5.17 18.35
CA GLY A 6 -2.70 4.02 18.16
C GLY A 6 -3.42 2.67 18.24
N TYR A 7 -4.30 2.50 19.23
CA TYR A 7 -5.11 1.28 19.35
C TYR A 7 -6.23 1.24 18.29
N ARG A 8 -6.97 2.35 18.13
CA ARG A 8 -8.15 2.40 17.26
C ARG A 8 -7.80 2.20 15.79
N PHE A 9 -6.71 2.80 15.32
CA PHE A 9 -6.32 2.82 13.91
C PHE A 9 -5.02 2.05 13.62
N ARG A 10 -4.80 0.97 14.37
CA ARG A 10 -3.76 -0.04 14.08
C ARG A 10 -4.04 -0.78 12.77
N GLY A 11 -3.01 -1.43 12.21
CA GLY A 11 -3.10 -2.23 11.00
C GLY A 11 -4.21 -3.29 11.06
N ARG A 12 -5.06 -3.33 10.02
CA ARG A 12 -6.08 -4.39 9.81
C ARG A 12 -6.16 -4.78 8.32
N GLY A 13 -6.60 -6.01 8.06
CA GLY A 13 -6.82 -6.54 6.71
C GLY A 13 -5.52 -6.83 5.93
N ILE A 14 -5.70 -7.14 4.65
CA ILE A 14 -4.63 -7.66 3.77
C ILE A 14 -3.46 -6.67 3.65
N LYS A 15 -3.77 -5.38 3.45
CA LYS A 15 -2.76 -4.33 3.26
C LYS A 15 -2.32 -3.66 4.56
N GLN A 16 -2.85 -4.10 5.71
CA GLN A 16 -2.64 -3.46 7.02
C GLN A 16 -3.04 -1.98 7.00
N LEU A 17 -4.32 -1.69 6.72
CA LEU A 17 -4.88 -0.34 6.76
C LEU A 17 -4.61 0.29 8.13
N THR A 18 -3.91 1.42 8.16
CA THR A 18 -3.34 2.02 9.38
C THR A 18 -3.52 3.54 9.36
N HIS A 19 -3.58 4.19 10.53
CA HIS A 19 -3.80 5.62 10.74
C HIS A 19 -5.23 6.10 10.52
N ARG A 20 -5.66 7.04 11.36
CA ARG A 20 -7.01 7.62 11.35
C ARG A 20 -7.43 8.15 9.97
N TYR A 21 -6.54 8.81 9.25
CA TYR A 21 -6.87 9.41 7.96
C TYR A 21 -7.24 8.34 6.92
N ASN A 22 -6.45 7.26 6.79
CA ASN A 22 -6.79 6.16 5.88
C ASN A 22 -8.12 5.47 6.25
N TYR A 23 -8.44 5.35 7.55
CA TYR A 23 -9.74 4.83 7.99
C TYR A 23 -10.89 5.77 7.61
N ALA A 24 -10.70 7.10 7.72
CA ALA A 24 -11.70 8.08 7.32
C ALA A 24 -11.93 8.10 5.80
N ASP A 25 -10.85 8.06 5.03
CA ASP A 25 -10.92 8.08 3.57
C ASP A 25 -11.53 6.77 3.05
N PHE A 26 -11.15 5.62 3.62
CA PHE A 26 -11.77 4.33 3.29
C PHE A 26 -13.24 4.28 3.70
N GLN A 27 -13.63 4.82 4.86
CA GLN A 27 -15.04 4.94 5.24
C GLN A 27 -15.84 5.73 4.22
N SER A 28 -15.31 6.87 3.77
CA SER A 28 -15.97 7.73 2.79
C SER A 28 -16.13 7.01 1.46
N TYR A 29 -15.09 6.32 0.99
CA TYR A 29 -15.16 5.44 -0.17
C TYR A 29 -16.21 4.34 0.01
N TYR A 30 -16.12 3.56 1.10
CA TYR A 30 -17.03 2.44 1.36
C TYR A 30 -18.50 2.89 1.39
N ASN A 31 -18.83 3.91 2.18
CA ASN A 31 -20.22 4.36 2.34
C ASN A 31 -20.79 4.97 1.05
N LYS A 32 -19.95 5.58 0.21
CA LYS A 32 -20.36 6.05 -1.12
C LYS A 32 -20.75 4.90 -2.05
N HIS A 33 -20.03 3.78 -1.99
CA HIS A 33 -20.25 2.62 -2.86
C HIS A 33 -21.25 1.60 -2.29
N TYR A 34 -21.49 1.61 -0.98
CA TYR A 34 -22.38 0.69 -0.27
C TYR A 34 -23.37 1.46 0.64
N PRO A 35 -24.27 2.29 0.08
CA PRO A 35 -25.15 3.16 0.87
C PRO A 35 -26.15 2.40 1.75
N ASN A 36 -26.49 1.15 1.40
CA ASN A 36 -27.39 0.31 2.18
C ASN A 36 -26.69 -0.49 3.29
N ASP A 37 -25.36 -0.41 3.38
CA ASP A 37 -24.55 -1.16 4.35
C ASP A 37 -23.49 -0.24 4.99
N THR A 38 -23.81 1.03 5.26
CA THR A 38 -22.82 2.00 5.75
C THR A 38 -22.08 1.50 7.01
N LYS A 39 -20.81 1.90 7.11
CA LYS A 39 -19.91 1.60 8.24
C LYS A 39 -19.37 2.89 8.83
N ASP A 40 -19.15 2.86 10.13
CA ASP A 40 -18.45 3.90 10.90
C ASP A 40 -17.14 3.31 11.43
N PHE A 41 -16.13 3.28 10.58
CA PHE A 41 -14.80 2.81 10.94
C PHE A 41 -14.09 3.74 11.94
N LEU A 42 -14.54 4.99 12.11
CA LEU A 42 -13.93 5.96 13.01
C LEU A 42 -14.37 5.78 14.47
N ASN A 43 -15.66 5.51 14.70
CA ASN A 43 -16.22 5.51 16.05
C ASN A 43 -16.79 4.16 16.48
N ASN A 44 -17.00 3.20 15.58
CA ASN A 44 -17.55 1.89 15.92
C ASN A 44 -16.48 0.78 15.82
N GLU A 45 -16.28 0.01 16.90
CA GLU A 45 -15.30 -1.07 16.96
C GLU A 45 -15.70 -2.29 16.14
N GLU A 46 -16.95 -2.71 16.18
CA GLU A 46 -17.46 -3.84 15.39
C GLU A 46 -17.33 -3.54 13.89
N HIS A 47 -17.57 -2.30 13.49
CA HIS A 47 -17.31 -1.87 12.11
C HIS A 47 -15.83 -1.95 11.76
N ARG A 48 -14.89 -1.65 12.66
CA ARG A 48 -13.46 -1.88 12.38
C ARG A 48 -13.08 -3.36 12.33
N LYS A 49 -13.73 -4.22 13.12
CA LYS A 49 -13.45 -5.66 13.15
C LYS A 49 -13.76 -6.34 11.83
N VAL A 50 -14.71 -5.84 11.03
CA VAL A 50 -14.97 -6.42 9.70
C VAL A 50 -13.78 -6.34 8.73
N LEU A 51 -12.80 -5.47 8.96
CA LEU A 51 -11.53 -5.46 8.20
C LEU A 51 -10.66 -6.70 8.48
N LEU A 52 -10.96 -7.46 9.53
CA LEU A 52 -10.30 -8.71 9.91
C LEU A 52 -11.18 -9.92 9.57
N ASP A 53 -12.47 -9.83 9.90
CA ASP A 53 -13.37 -10.99 9.91
C ASP A 53 -14.16 -11.15 8.60
N ASN A 54 -14.18 -10.13 7.73
CA ASN A 54 -14.84 -10.18 6.43
C ASN A 54 -13.83 -10.05 5.30
N GLY A 55 -13.50 -11.18 4.65
CA GLY A 55 -12.53 -11.24 3.56
C GLY A 55 -12.85 -10.30 2.38
N LYS A 56 -14.13 -10.05 2.08
CA LYS A 56 -14.54 -9.13 1.00
C LYS A 56 -14.18 -7.68 1.35
N ILE A 57 -14.48 -7.25 2.58
CA ILE A 57 -14.18 -5.88 3.04
C ILE A 57 -12.67 -5.70 3.24
N ALA A 58 -11.99 -6.74 3.75
CA ALA A 58 -10.54 -6.75 3.87
C ALA A 58 -9.85 -6.58 2.50
N LEU A 59 -10.29 -7.33 1.48
CA LEU A 59 -9.80 -7.19 0.11
C LEU A 59 -10.13 -5.83 -0.49
N LEU A 60 -11.38 -5.37 -0.34
CA LEU A 60 -11.81 -4.06 -0.83
C LEU A 60 -10.96 -2.93 -0.24
N SER A 61 -10.61 -2.97 1.04
CA SER A 61 -9.74 -1.97 1.67
C SER A 61 -8.33 -1.95 1.07
N ALA A 62 -7.81 -3.11 0.68
CA ALA A 62 -6.50 -3.21 0.04
C ALA A 62 -6.54 -2.68 -1.41
N VAL A 63 -7.57 -3.03 -2.17
CA VAL A 63 -7.78 -2.55 -3.55
C VAL A 63 -8.02 -1.03 -3.56
N TRP A 64 -8.86 -0.52 -2.66
CA TRP A 64 -9.05 0.92 -2.50
C TRP A 64 -7.71 1.62 -2.23
N PHE A 65 -6.93 1.14 -1.27
CA PHE A 65 -5.64 1.74 -0.96
C PHE A 65 -4.69 1.71 -2.16
N TRP A 66 -4.66 0.60 -2.90
CA TRP A 66 -3.85 0.47 -4.12
C TRP A 66 -4.22 1.48 -5.19
N ASN A 67 -5.53 1.73 -5.34
CA ASN A 67 -6.06 2.65 -6.33
C ASN A 67 -5.98 4.12 -5.91
N ASP A 68 -6.08 4.43 -4.62
CA ASP A 68 -6.10 5.80 -4.12
C ASP A 68 -4.70 6.33 -3.78
N LYS A 69 -3.84 5.48 -3.20
CA LYS A 69 -2.52 5.91 -2.73
C LYS A 69 -1.65 6.37 -3.89
N LYS A 70 -1.14 7.60 -3.76
CA LYS A 70 -0.15 8.18 -4.68
C LYS A 70 1.27 8.03 -4.17
N CYS A 71 2.20 7.99 -5.12
CA CYS A 71 3.62 7.98 -4.84
C CYS A 71 4.04 9.26 -4.12
N SER A 72 4.76 9.09 -3.00
CA SER A 72 5.25 10.21 -2.19
C SER A 72 6.73 10.53 -2.39
N ALA A 73 7.45 9.74 -3.19
CA ALA A 73 8.86 9.91 -3.45
C ALA A 73 9.17 11.32 -3.98
N ASP A 74 10.10 12.02 -3.34
CA ASP A 74 10.60 13.32 -3.78
C ASP A 74 12.02 13.18 -4.36
N ALA A 75 12.42 14.13 -5.20
CA ALA A 75 13.72 14.11 -5.86
C ALA A 75 14.91 14.30 -4.91
N LYS A 76 14.69 14.85 -3.70
CA LYS A 76 15.76 15.07 -2.71
C LYS A 76 16.13 13.75 -2.04
N ASN A 77 15.15 12.95 -1.65
CA ASN A 77 15.36 11.71 -0.92
C ASN A 77 15.43 10.51 -1.86
N TYR A 78 14.71 10.52 -2.97
CA TYR A 78 14.54 9.40 -3.89
C TYR A 78 14.61 9.83 -5.36
N PRO A 79 15.73 10.41 -5.82
CA PRO A 79 15.88 10.90 -7.19
C PRO A 79 15.57 9.84 -8.25
N GLU A 80 15.93 8.58 -7.99
CA GLU A 80 15.79 7.44 -8.90
C GLU A 80 14.34 7.08 -9.26
N ILE A 81 13.38 7.41 -8.37
CA ILE A 81 11.95 7.08 -8.48
C ILE A 81 11.07 8.34 -8.43
N SER A 82 11.66 9.53 -8.42
CA SER A 82 10.92 10.80 -8.36
C SER A 82 9.99 11.01 -9.56
N ILE A 83 10.28 10.36 -10.69
CA ILE A 83 9.42 10.29 -11.89
C ILE A 83 8.02 9.72 -11.62
N PHE A 84 7.86 8.96 -10.54
CA PHE A 84 6.58 8.37 -10.16
C PHE A 84 5.77 9.24 -9.21
N ARG A 85 6.32 10.36 -8.72
CA ARG A 85 5.65 11.23 -7.76
C ARG A 85 4.26 11.62 -8.25
N GLY A 86 3.25 11.44 -7.39
CA GLY A 86 1.86 11.75 -7.73
C GLY A 86 1.14 10.69 -8.56
N LYS A 87 1.83 9.71 -9.15
CA LYS A 87 1.19 8.55 -9.78
C LYS A 87 0.58 7.63 -8.72
N HIS A 88 -0.56 7.04 -9.01
CA HIS A 88 -1.19 5.99 -8.23
C HIS A 88 -0.37 4.70 -8.29
N LEU A 89 -0.48 3.82 -7.28
CA LEU A 89 0.35 2.62 -7.21
C LEU A 89 0.14 1.68 -8.42
N TYR A 90 -1.09 1.56 -8.93
CA TYR A 90 -1.37 0.78 -10.12
C TYR A 90 -0.69 1.34 -11.37
N GLU A 91 -0.59 2.67 -11.51
CA GLU A 91 0.10 3.31 -12.64
C GLU A 91 1.60 3.02 -12.60
N ILE A 92 2.20 2.98 -11.40
CA ILE A 92 3.60 2.62 -11.21
C ILE A 92 3.85 1.16 -11.56
N ALA A 93 2.93 0.27 -11.16
CA ALA A 93 3.03 -1.15 -11.45
C ALA A 93 2.89 -1.46 -12.94
N ASN A 94 2.04 -0.70 -13.65
CA ASN A 94 1.78 -0.87 -15.08
C ASN A 94 2.82 -0.18 -15.97
N ASP A 95 3.65 0.71 -15.45
CA ASP A 95 4.71 1.40 -16.19
C ASP A 95 5.90 0.45 -16.39
N GLU A 96 5.79 -0.48 -17.35
CA GLU A 96 6.84 -1.49 -17.58
C GLU A 96 8.18 -0.86 -17.99
N THR A 97 8.13 0.22 -18.77
CA THR A 97 9.31 0.93 -19.28
C THR A 97 10.15 1.50 -18.16
N ASN A 98 9.55 2.25 -17.23
CA ASN A 98 10.28 2.88 -16.15
C ASN A 98 10.33 2.02 -14.88
N GLY A 99 9.29 1.22 -14.66
CA GLY A 99 9.10 0.42 -13.45
C GLY A 99 10.04 -0.77 -13.36
N ASN A 100 10.33 -1.44 -14.48
CA ASN A 100 11.22 -2.61 -14.52
C ASN A 100 12.72 -2.25 -14.53
N VAL A 101 13.07 -0.96 -14.56
CA VAL A 101 14.46 -0.52 -14.52
C VAL A 101 15.07 -0.90 -13.18
N ALA A 102 16.22 -1.58 -13.22
CA ALA A 102 16.97 -1.97 -12.03
C ALA A 102 17.49 -0.75 -11.26
N THR A 103 17.54 -0.86 -9.94
CA THR A 103 18.10 0.16 -9.05
C THR A 103 18.64 -0.48 -7.79
N THR A 104 19.48 0.25 -7.07
CA THR A 104 20.06 -0.19 -5.80
C THR A 104 19.78 0.87 -4.75
N ARG A 105 19.30 0.46 -3.58
CA ARG A 105 19.07 1.36 -2.46
C ARG A 105 19.68 0.81 -1.18
N LYS A 106 20.35 1.69 -0.43
CA LYS A 106 20.84 1.37 0.91
C LYS A 106 19.68 1.42 1.91
N ALA A 107 19.50 0.35 2.68
CA ALA A 107 18.59 0.29 3.82
C ALA A 107 19.39 -0.16 5.06
N GLY A 108 19.67 0.78 5.96
CA GLY A 108 20.62 0.55 7.05
C GLY A 108 22.02 0.27 6.51
N LYS A 109 22.60 -0.88 6.88
CA LYS A 109 23.93 -1.31 6.41
C LYS A 109 23.90 -2.14 5.12
N LYS A 110 22.71 -2.49 4.62
CA LYS A 110 22.52 -3.39 3.48
C LYS A 110 22.27 -2.60 2.20
N GLU A 111 22.90 -3.00 1.11
CA GLU A 111 22.49 -2.63 -0.24
C GLU A 111 21.46 -3.61 -0.77
N ILE A 112 20.35 -3.08 -1.27
CA ILE A 112 19.24 -3.88 -1.80
C ILE A 112 19.12 -3.57 -3.28
N HIS A 113 19.34 -4.59 -4.11
CA HIS A 113 19.08 -4.56 -5.55
C HIS A 113 17.61 -4.87 -5.80
N THR A 114 16.92 -3.99 -6.51
CA THR A 114 15.49 -4.10 -6.80
C THR A 114 15.17 -3.41 -8.13
N ILE A 115 13.89 -3.28 -8.46
CA ILE A 115 13.42 -2.45 -9.57
C ILE A 115 12.74 -1.19 -9.06
N LYS A 116 12.70 -0.15 -9.90
CA LYS A 116 12.16 1.17 -9.53
C LYS A 116 10.71 1.12 -9.07
N SER A 117 9.85 0.30 -9.68
CA SER A 117 8.45 0.18 -9.27
C SER A 117 8.29 -0.38 -7.85
N VAL A 118 9.01 -1.47 -7.52
CA VAL A 118 8.99 -2.07 -6.17
C VAL A 118 9.51 -1.08 -5.13
N LEU A 119 10.57 -0.34 -5.44
CA LEU A 119 11.09 0.70 -4.54
C LEU A 119 10.05 1.82 -4.32
N ALA A 120 9.49 2.36 -5.40
CA ALA A 120 8.51 3.45 -5.34
C ALA A 120 7.24 3.08 -4.58
N ILE A 121 6.70 1.89 -4.85
CA ILE A 121 5.53 1.37 -4.14
C ILE A 121 5.86 1.13 -2.67
N SER A 122 7.02 0.55 -2.35
CA SER A 122 7.43 0.30 -0.96
C SER A 122 7.55 1.59 -0.14
N VAL A 123 8.23 2.60 -0.69
CA VAL A 123 8.37 3.92 -0.07
C VAL A 123 7.00 4.56 0.14
N SER A 124 6.10 4.45 -0.82
CA SER A 124 4.77 5.05 -0.74
C SER A 124 3.85 4.35 0.24
N VAL A 125 4.03 3.05 0.40
CA VAL A 125 3.28 2.22 1.34
C VAL A 125 3.74 2.41 2.79
N ASN A 126 5.06 2.46 3.02
CA ASN A 126 5.63 2.39 4.37
C ASN A 126 6.43 3.64 4.79
N GLY A 127 6.43 4.69 3.97
CA GLY A 127 7.18 5.92 4.23
C GLY A 127 8.71 5.78 4.10
N GLY A 128 9.20 4.64 3.60
CA GLY A 128 10.64 4.37 3.50
C GLY A 128 10.97 2.96 3.03
N THR A 129 12.20 2.51 3.32
CA THR A 129 12.76 1.24 2.83
C THR A 129 12.68 0.09 3.84
N ASN A 130 11.96 0.29 4.95
CA ASN A 130 11.72 -0.76 5.94
C ASN A 130 10.96 -1.94 5.29
N GLY A 131 11.60 -3.12 5.28
CA GLY A 131 11.09 -4.33 4.65
C GLY A 131 11.27 -4.39 3.13
N LEU A 132 12.04 -3.48 2.52
CA LEU A 132 12.25 -3.45 1.06
C LEU A 132 12.83 -4.78 0.54
N ASP A 133 13.81 -5.35 1.23
CA ASP A 133 14.47 -6.60 0.82
C ASP A 133 13.48 -7.76 0.71
N ASP A 134 12.58 -7.90 1.69
CA ASP A 134 11.55 -8.92 1.68
C ASP A 134 10.54 -8.68 0.54
N ARG A 135 10.07 -7.44 0.37
CA ARG A 135 9.15 -7.07 -0.72
C ARG A 135 9.76 -7.36 -2.11
N THR A 136 11.04 -7.08 -2.29
CA THR A 136 11.77 -7.40 -3.52
C THR A 136 11.81 -8.91 -3.76
N LYS A 137 12.14 -9.70 -2.74
CA LYS A 137 12.16 -11.17 -2.83
C LYS A 137 10.78 -11.77 -3.12
N GLN A 138 9.74 -11.28 -2.45
CA GLN A 138 8.36 -11.76 -2.70
C GLN A 138 7.89 -11.40 -4.10
N HIS A 139 8.18 -10.20 -4.58
CA HIS A 139 7.87 -9.80 -5.96
C HIS A 139 8.57 -10.72 -6.97
N ALA A 140 9.87 -10.96 -6.80
CA ALA A 140 10.62 -11.88 -7.66
C ALA A 140 10.06 -13.30 -7.64
N ARG A 141 9.74 -13.82 -6.44
CA ARG A 141 9.13 -15.13 -6.26
C ARG A 141 7.79 -15.23 -7.01
N ILE A 142 6.87 -14.32 -6.76
CA ILE A 142 5.54 -14.32 -7.40
C ILE A 142 5.66 -14.22 -8.93
N LYS A 143 6.54 -13.34 -9.43
CA LYS A 143 6.79 -13.18 -10.87
C LYS A 143 7.36 -14.45 -11.50
N SER A 144 8.27 -15.15 -10.80
CA SER A 144 8.88 -16.40 -11.29
C SER A 144 7.93 -17.59 -11.28
N GLN A 145 6.96 -17.62 -10.36
CA GLN A 145 6.05 -18.74 -10.19
C GLN A 145 4.91 -18.74 -11.20
N ASN A 146 4.76 -17.69 -12.03
CA ASN A 146 3.71 -17.57 -13.03
C ASN A 146 2.30 -17.89 -12.49
N ILE A 147 2.06 -17.59 -11.21
CA ILE A 147 0.81 -17.97 -10.51
C ILE A 147 -0.45 -17.32 -11.11
N PHE A 148 -0.28 -16.32 -11.97
CA PHE A 148 -1.34 -15.62 -12.67
C PHE A 148 -1.42 -15.96 -14.16
N LYS A 149 -0.65 -16.93 -14.66
CA LYS A 149 -0.66 -17.28 -16.08
C LYS A 149 -2.02 -17.83 -16.55
N ASP A 150 -2.79 -18.39 -15.62
CA ASP A 150 -4.08 -19.04 -15.88
C ASP A 150 -5.29 -18.18 -15.48
N PHE A 151 -5.07 -16.91 -15.10
CA PHE A 151 -6.11 -15.93 -14.77
C PHE A 151 -6.13 -14.80 -15.81
#